data_AF-A0A5C6K962-F1
#
_entry.id   AF-A0A5C6K962-F1
#
_cell.length_a   1.000
_cell.length_b   1.000
_cell.length_c   1.000
_cell.angle_alpha   90.00
_cell.angle_beta   90.00
_cell.angle_gamma   90.00
#
_symmetry.space_group_name_H-M   'P 1'
#
loop_
_entity.id
_entity.type
_entity.pdbx_description
1 polymer ?
#
loop_
_entity_poly.entity_id
_entity_poly.type
_entity_poly.pdbx_seq_one_letter_code
_entity_poly.pdbx_strand_id
1 'polypeptide(L)'
;MRKERDMCEVPSGIRLMNLLRDHLTEIMDRERANQNSIHLYCTGLYWVAFERSAYQLRRAFPDSETTPLCLFAYPFPIVMVSVTDRSLRSYVRKHILSRDELDYKLLTVPGLPLSDYREWHASEVEGLPLLSESV
;
A
#
# COMPACT_ATOMS: atom_id res chain seq x y z
N MET A 1 12.58 -18.85 23.08
CA MET A 1 13.49 -17.79 22.60
C MET A 1 12.74 -16.98 21.55
N ARG A 2 12.15 -15.85 21.93
CA ARG A 2 11.52 -14.94 20.98
C ARG A 2 12.67 -14.23 20.26
N LYS A 3 12.85 -14.44 18.97
CA LYS A 3 13.54 -13.46 18.13
C LYS A 3 12.69 -12.21 18.22
N GLU A 4 13.02 -11.33 19.18
CA GLU A 4 12.82 -9.91 18.99
C GLU A 4 13.36 -9.65 17.59
N ARG A 5 12.45 -9.28 16.69
CA ARG A 5 12.83 -8.92 15.33
C ARG A 5 13.95 -7.91 15.51
N ASP A 6 15.14 -8.24 15.03
CA ASP A 6 16.08 -7.24 14.56
C ASP A 6 15.26 -6.39 13.59
N MET A 7 14.64 -5.34 14.11
CA MET A 7 14.00 -4.30 13.34
C MET A 7 15.16 -3.57 12.70
N CYS A 8 15.64 -4.14 11.59
CA CYS A 8 16.97 -3.89 11.07
C CYS A 8 17.19 -2.39 10.86
N GLU A 9 18.42 -1.96 11.11
CA GLU A 9 19.05 -0.63 11.05
C GLU A 9 18.57 0.37 9.98
N VAL A 10 17.82 -0.11 8.98
CA VAL A 10 17.32 0.64 7.83
C VAL A 10 15.97 1.30 8.16
N PRO A 11 15.86 2.64 8.15
CA PRO A 11 14.63 3.37 8.40
C PRO A 11 13.48 2.99 7.46
N SER A 12 12.23 3.12 7.92
CA SER A 12 11.04 2.75 7.15
C SER A 12 10.94 3.47 5.80
N GLY A 13 11.34 4.75 5.76
CA GLY A 13 11.40 5.51 4.51
C GLY A 13 12.39 4.92 3.50
N ILE A 14 13.57 4.46 3.95
CA ILE A 14 14.55 3.83 3.05
C ILE A 14 14.03 2.49 2.54
N ARG A 15 13.35 1.70 3.39
CA ARG A 15 12.70 0.45 2.95
C ARG A 15 11.61 0.70 1.91
N LEU A 16 10.78 1.73 2.10
CA LEU A 16 9.77 2.14 1.12
C LEU A 16 10.41 2.55 -0.21
N MET A 17 11.46 3.37 -0.16
CA MET A 17 12.16 3.81 -1.36
C MET A 17 12.80 2.64 -2.11
N ASN A 18 13.39 1.68 -1.41
CA ASN A 18 13.96 0.48 -2.03
C ASN A 18 12.86 -0.41 -2.66
N LEU A 19 11.75 -0.63 -1.95
CA LEU A 19 10.60 -1.35 -2.48
C LEU A 19 10.08 -0.72 -3.79
N LEU A 20 9.88 0.59 -3.80
CA LEU A 20 9.41 1.30 -4.99
C LEU A 20 10.46 1.27 -6.11
N ARG A 21 11.74 1.48 -5.78
CA ARG A 21 12.81 1.42 -6.78
C ARG A 21 12.88 0.08 -7.49
N ASP A 22 12.75 -1.02 -6.77
CA ASP A 22 12.99 -2.36 -7.30
C ASP A 22 11.72 -3.02 -7.85
N HIS A 23 10.54 -2.67 -7.31
CA HIS A 23 9.28 -3.38 -7.60
C HIS A 23 8.10 -2.51 -8.06
N LEU A 24 8.27 -1.21 -8.31
CA LEU A 24 7.16 -0.32 -8.67
C LEU A 24 6.33 -0.84 -9.85
N THR A 25 6.96 -1.24 -10.95
CA THR A 25 6.23 -1.73 -12.15
C THR A 25 5.38 -2.95 -11.82
N GLU A 26 5.95 -3.92 -11.09
CA GLU A 26 5.25 -5.13 -10.69
C GLU A 26 4.07 -4.83 -9.76
N ILE A 27 4.26 -3.90 -8.81
CA ILE A 27 3.21 -3.42 -7.90
C ILE A 27 2.08 -2.79 -8.70
N MET A 28 2.38 -1.89 -9.65
CA MET A 28 1.35 -1.18 -10.41
C MET A 28 0.59 -2.10 -11.38
N ASP A 29 1.27 -3.04 -12.02
CA ASP A 29 0.61 -4.04 -12.89
C ASP A 29 -0.36 -4.92 -12.10
N ARG A 30 0.05 -5.32 -10.89
CA ARG A 30 -0.79 -6.06 -9.94
C ARG A 30 -2.00 -5.24 -9.52
N GLU A 31 -1.81 -3.99 -9.09
CA GLU A 31 -2.91 -3.11 -8.65
C GLU A 31 -3.90 -2.77 -9.77
N ARG A 32 -3.44 -2.69 -11.03
CA ARG A 32 -4.31 -2.48 -12.19
C ARG A 32 -5.31 -3.64 -12.37
N ALA A 33 -4.89 -4.87 -12.12
CA ALA A 33 -5.73 -6.06 -12.22
C ALA A 33 -6.47 -6.41 -10.91
N ASN A 34 -6.08 -5.82 -9.78
CA ASN A 34 -6.61 -6.14 -8.47
C ASN A 34 -8.10 -5.75 -8.32
N GLN A 35 -8.93 -6.66 -7.81
CA GLN A 35 -10.36 -6.42 -7.60
C GLN A 35 -10.82 -6.71 -6.17
N ASN A 36 -10.18 -7.65 -5.48
CA ASN A 36 -10.69 -8.25 -4.24
C ASN A 36 -9.56 -8.66 -3.28
N SER A 37 -8.37 -8.09 -3.44
CA SER A 37 -7.21 -8.40 -2.62
C SER A 37 -6.58 -7.15 -2.03
N ILE A 38 -6.01 -7.27 -0.83
CA ILE A 38 -5.15 -6.24 -0.24
C ILE A 38 -3.72 -6.77 -0.22
N HIS A 39 -2.88 -6.18 -1.05
CA HIS A 39 -1.45 -6.42 -1.11
C HIS A 39 -0.73 -5.50 -0.13
N LEU A 40 -0.05 -6.08 0.86
CA LEU A 40 0.61 -5.36 1.94
C LEU A 40 2.11 -5.63 1.92
N TYR A 41 2.89 -4.55 1.93
CA TYR A 41 4.36 -4.61 1.92
C TYR A 41 4.91 -4.06 3.24
N CYS A 42 5.86 -4.78 3.83
CA CYS A 42 6.46 -4.40 5.10
C CYS A 42 7.54 -3.34 4.89
N THR A 43 7.40 -2.20 5.57
CA THR A 43 8.44 -1.16 5.63
C THR A 43 9.06 -1.07 7.03
N GLY A 44 8.98 -2.15 7.83
CA GLY A 44 9.51 -2.22 9.18
C GLY A 44 8.42 -2.08 10.24
N LEU A 45 8.18 -0.86 10.73
CA LEU A 45 7.12 -0.58 11.72
C LEU A 45 5.72 -0.49 11.10
N TYR A 46 5.68 -0.23 9.80
CA TYR A 46 4.47 -0.02 9.03
C TYR A 46 4.31 -1.07 7.94
N TRP A 47 3.06 -1.27 7.55
CA TRP A 47 2.66 -1.98 6.36
C TRP A 47 2.02 -0.99 5.42
N VAL A 48 2.40 -1.04 4.15
CA VAL A 48 1.89 -0.13 3.12
C VAL A 48 1.15 -0.90 2.05
N ALA A 49 0.13 -0.28 1.49
CA ALA A 49 -0.58 -0.74 0.31
C ALA A 49 -0.66 0.42 -0.69
N PHE A 50 -0.86 0.08 -1.97
CA PHE A 50 -0.94 1.05 -3.07
C PHE A 50 -2.27 0.92 -3.79
N GLU A 51 -2.74 2.03 -4.37
CA GLU A 51 -3.90 2.08 -5.27
C GLU A 51 -5.16 1.36 -4.75
N ARG A 52 -5.60 0.28 -5.41
CA ARG A 52 -6.83 -0.41 -5.05
C ARG A 52 -6.70 -1.13 -3.71
N SER A 53 -5.54 -1.74 -3.45
CA SER A 53 -5.21 -2.26 -2.13
C SER A 53 -5.22 -1.15 -1.08
N ALA A 54 -4.67 0.03 -1.41
CA ALA A 54 -4.66 1.18 -0.50
C ALA A 54 -6.08 1.62 -0.13
N TYR A 55 -6.97 1.72 -1.12
CA TYR A 55 -8.36 2.08 -0.88
C TYR A 55 -9.09 1.07 0.01
N GLN A 56 -8.92 -0.23 -0.27
CA GLN A 56 -9.51 -1.28 0.55
C GLN A 56 -8.94 -1.27 1.98
N LEU A 57 -7.64 -0.98 2.12
CA LEU A 57 -7.00 -0.81 3.41
C LEU A 57 -7.55 0.41 4.16
N ARG A 58 -7.74 1.55 3.49
CA ARG A 58 -8.33 2.78 4.05
C ARG A 58 -9.76 2.56 4.56
N ARG A 59 -10.53 1.71 3.89
CA ARG A 59 -11.87 1.30 4.33
C ARG A 59 -11.82 0.39 5.56
N ALA A 60 -10.85 -0.52 5.61
CA ALA A 60 -10.64 -1.41 6.76
C ALA A 60 -10.07 -0.67 7.99
N PHE A 61 -9.30 0.40 7.76
CA PHE A 61 -8.67 1.22 8.80
C PHE A 61 -8.99 2.70 8.57
N PRO A 62 -10.13 3.19 9.06
CA PRO A 62 -10.51 4.58 8.80
C PRO A 62 -9.54 5.65 9.31
N ASP A 63 -8.69 5.31 10.28
CA ASP A 63 -7.67 6.19 10.86
C ASP A 63 -6.28 6.01 10.22
N SER A 64 -6.18 5.25 9.12
CA SER A 64 -4.91 5.03 8.42
C SER A 64 -4.40 6.31 7.75
N GLU A 65 -3.09 6.46 7.69
CA GLU A 65 -2.46 7.56 6.96
C GLU A 65 -2.53 7.30 5.45
N THR A 66 -3.09 8.24 4.72
CA THR A 66 -3.15 8.24 3.25
C THR A 66 -2.16 9.26 2.73
N THR A 67 -1.31 8.83 1.80
CA THR A 67 -0.22 9.64 1.27
C THR A 67 -0.19 9.48 -0.24
N PRO A 68 -0.54 10.51 -1.01
CA PRO A 68 -0.30 10.49 -2.44
C PRO A 68 1.19 10.75 -2.73
N LEU A 69 1.72 10.10 -3.76
CA LEU A 69 3.13 10.04 -4.12
C LEU A 69 3.31 10.43 -5.59
N CYS A 70 4.21 11.37 -5.85
CA CYS A 70 4.66 11.68 -7.21
C CYS A 70 6.04 11.03 -7.41
N LEU A 71 6.12 10.01 -8.27
CA LEU A 71 7.36 9.26 -8.51
C LEU A 71 7.93 9.63 -9.88
N PHE A 72 9.22 9.97 -9.98
CA PHE A 72 9.85 10.29 -11.27
C PHE A 72 9.73 9.18 -12.32
N ALA A 73 9.67 7.92 -11.89
CA ALA A 73 9.53 6.77 -12.78
C ALA A 73 8.07 6.47 -13.18
N TYR A 74 7.10 7.27 -12.74
CA TYR A 74 5.68 7.04 -13.02
C TYR A 74 4.93 8.35 -13.29
N PRO A 75 4.26 8.49 -14.45
CA PRO A 75 3.78 9.79 -14.94
C PRO A 75 2.55 10.34 -14.20
N PHE A 76 1.91 9.54 -13.36
CA PHE A 76 0.70 9.91 -12.60
C PHE A 76 0.95 9.80 -11.10
N PRO A 77 0.28 10.58 -10.25
CA PRO A 77 0.32 10.37 -8.81
C PRO A 77 -0.16 8.95 -8.45
N ILE A 78 0.46 8.37 -7.43
CA ILE A 78 0.10 7.07 -6.86
C ILE A 78 -0.39 7.29 -5.44
N VAL A 79 -1.47 6.64 -5.03
CA VAL A 79 -1.94 6.73 -3.64
C VAL A 79 -1.43 5.55 -2.82
N MET A 80 -0.78 5.86 -1.71
CA MET A 80 -0.33 4.89 -0.71
C MET A 80 -1.16 5.05 0.57
N VAL A 81 -1.45 3.93 1.23
CA VAL A 81 -2.03 3.93 2.58
C VAL A 81 -1.13 3.12 3.51
N SER A 82 -0.88 3.63 4.71
CA SER A 82 -0.04 2.98 5.70
C SER A 82 -0.78 2.67 6.99
N VAL A 83 -0.46 1.51 7.58
CA VAL A 83 -0.96 1.06 8.88
C VAL A 83 0.16 0.50 9.73
N THR A 84 0.02 0.57 11.06
CA THR A 84 1.01 -0.01 11.97
C THR A 84 0.96 -1.53 11.98
N ASP A 85 2.08 -2.20 12.25
CA ASP A 85 2.11 -3.65 12.49
C ASP A 85 1.15 -4.08 13.62
N ARG A 86 0.95 -3.21 14.62
CA ARG A 86 0.02 -3.45 15.74
C ARG A 86 -1.44 -3.49 15.28
N SER A 87 -1.90 -2.50 14.51
CA SER A 87 -3.27 -2.44 14.02
C SER A 87 -3.54 -3.58 13.03
N LEU A 88 -2.61 -3.85 12.13
CA LEU A 88 -2.73 -4.94 11.16
C LEU A 88 -2.85 -6.30 11.85
N ARG A 89 -2.01 -6.58 12.86
CA ARG A 89 -2.11 -7.84 13.63
C ARG A 89 -3.46 -8.06 14.28
N SER A 90 -4.09 -7.01 14.77
CA SER A 90 -5.42 -7.09 15.37
C SER A 90 -6.48 -7.46 14.31
N TYR A 91 -6.36 -6.86 13.13
CA TYR A 91 -7.27 -7.06 12.01
C TYR A 91 -7.16 -8.47 11.42
N VAL A 92 -5.96 -8.94 11.10
CA VAL A 92 -5.75 -10.25 10.44
C VAL A 92 -6.18 -11.44 11.31
N ARG A 93 -6.25 -11.28 12.64
CA ARG A 93 -6.81 -12.32 13.53
C ARG A 93 -8.30 -12.60 13.28
N LYS A 94 -9.00 -11.66 12.64
CA LYS A 94 -10.44 -11.74 12.37
C LYS A 94 -10.75 -11.94 10.88
N HIS A 95 -9.73 -12.00 10.02
CA HIS A 95 -9.89 -12.00 8.57
C HIS A 95 -9.07 -13.11 7.92
N ILE A 96 -9.46 -13.50 6.71
CA ILE A 96 -8.79 -14.58 5.96
C ILE A 96 -7.53 -14.01 5.31
N LEU A 97 -6.39 -14.56 5.72
CA LEU A 97 -5.09 -14.19 5.20
C LEU A 97 -4.65 -15.25 4.19
N SER A 98 -4.51 -14.84 2.93
CA SER A 98 -4.20 -15.73 1.81
C SER A 98 -2.70 -16.04 1.70
N ARG A 99 -1.84 -15.10 2.13
CA ARG A 99 -0.39 -15.29 2.25
C ARG A 99 0.16 -14.52 3.45
N ASP A 100 0.98 -15.19 4.26
CA ASP A 100 1.64 -14.64 5.46
C ASP A 100 3.16 -14.72 5.35
N GLU A 101 3.77 -13.77 4.64
CA GLU A 101 5.22 -13.68 4.52
C GLU A 101 5.75 -12.55 5.42
N LEU A 102 7.07 -12.54 5.65
CA LEU A 102 7.70 -11.59 6.58
C LEU A 102 7.61 -10.15 6.09
N ASP A 103 7.76 -9.97 4.78
CA ASP A 103 7.81 -8.71 4.06
C ASP A 103 6.59 -8.47 3.17
N TYR A 104 5.76 -9.49 2.97
CA TYR A 104 4.58 -9.42 2.12
C TYR A 104 3.39 -10.16 2.75
N LYS A 105 2.21 -9.54 2.71
CA LYS A 105 0.96 -10.17 3.14
C LYS A 105 -0.12 -9.95 2.10
N LEU A 106 -0.99 -10.96 1.96
CA LEU A 106 -2.15 -10.91 1.07
C LEU A 106 -3.42 -11.19 1.87
N LEU A 107 -4.37 -10.26 1.83
CA LEU A 107 -5.70 -10.45 2.40
C LEU A 107 -6.72 -10.58 1.26
N THR A 108 -7.66 -11.50 1.40
CA THR A 108 -8.85 -11.54 0.53
C THR A 108 -9.95 -10.71 1.16
N VAL A 109 -10.56 -9.83 0.39
CA VAL A 109 -11.69 -9.01 0.83
C VAL A 109 -12.80 -8.99 -0.23
N PRO A 110 -14.02 -8.56 0.11
CA PRO A 110 -15.08 -8.43 -0.88
C PRO A 110 -14.65 -7.51 -2.03
N GLY A 111 -15.03 -7.89 -3.25
CA GLY A 111 -14.76 -7.10 -4.44
C GLY A 111 -15.36 -5.70 -4.33
N LEU A 112 -14.67 -4.73 -4.92
CA LEU A 112 -15.03 -3.32 -4.86
C LEU A 112 -15.45 -2.79 -6.24
N PRO A 113 -16.52 -1.98 -6.34
CA PRO A 113 -16.80 -1.21 -7.54
C PRO A 113 -15.62 -0.31 -7.92
N LEU A 114 -15.24 -0.33 -9.20
CA LEU A 114 -14.14 0.49 -9.71
C LEU A 114 -14.42 2.00 -9.59
N SER A 115 -15.70 2.40 -9.61
CA SER A 115 -16.16 3.79 -9.42
C SER A 115 -15.70 4.36 -8.09
N ASP A 116 -15.93 3.62 -7.00
CA ASP A 116 -15.69 4.09 -5.64
C ASP A 116 -14.21 4.35 -5.41
N TYR A 117 -13.36 3.47 -5.95
CA TYR A 117 -11.91 3.67 -5.95
C TYR A 117 -11.51 4.90 -6.79
N ARG A 118 -12.10 5.10 -7.98
CA ARG A 118 -11.74 6.23 -8.86
C ARG A 118 -12.11 7.58 -8.22
N GLU A 119 -13.29 7.66 -7.61
CA GLU A 119 -13.74 8.86 -6.90
C GLU A 119 -12.82 9.18 -5.72
N TRP A 120 -12.52 8.16 -4.89
CA TRP A 120 -11.58 8.32 -3.79
C TRP A 120 -10.20 8.75 -4.28
N HIS A 121 -9.63 8.04 -5.26
CA HIS A 121 -8.31 8.37 -5.81
C HIS A 121 -8.26 9.80 -6.34
N ALA A 122 -9.28 10.24 -7.11
CA ALA A 122 -9.34 11.59 -7.63
C ALA A 122 -9.32 12.65 -6.53
N SER A 123 -9.99 12.38 -5.39
CA SER A 123 -9.96 13.29 -4.24
C SER A 123 -8.60 13.35 -3.53
N GLU A 124 -7.88 12.22 -3.44
CA GLU A 124 -6.58 12.16 -2.76
C GLU A 124 -5.44 12.80 -3.57
N VAL A 125 -5.57 12.82 -4.92
CA VAL A 125 -4.55 13.39 -5.80
C VAL A 125 -4.89 14.79 -6.32
N GLU A 126 -6.02 15.35 -5.87
CA GLU A 126 -6.46 16.68 -6.27
C GLU A 126 -5.40 17.73 -5.90
N GLY A 127 -4.97 18.53 -6.89
CA GLY A 127 -3.96 19.57 -6.71
C GLY A 127 -2.49 19.09 -6.78
N LEU A 128 -2.24 17.81 -7.06
CA LEU A 128 -0.87 17.32 -7.28
C LEU A 128 -0.41 17.53 -8.73
N PRO A 129 0.87 17.89 -8.93
CA PRO A 129 1.41 18.05 -10.27
C PRO A 129 1.47 16.70 -10.98
N LEU A 130 1.06 16.70 -12.24
CA LEU A 130 1.35 15.58 -13.15
C LEU A 130 2.80 15.70 -13.60
N LEU A 131 3.58 14.64 -13.42
CA LEU A 131 4.98 14.62 -13.86
C LEU A 131 5.11 14.36 -15.38
N SER A 132 4.00 14.43 -16.14
CA SER A 132 3.96 14.21 -17.59
C SER A 132 4.22 15.46 -18.44
N GLU A 133 4.49 16.63 -17.85
CA GLU A 133 4.86 17.83 -18.61
C GLU A 133 6.35 18.10 -18.48
N SER A 134 7.14 17.57 -19.42
CA SER A 134 8.37 18.17 -20.02
C SER A 134 9.29 17.08 -20.60
N VAL A 135 9.06 16.67 -21.85
CA VAL A 135 10.10 16.46 -22.89
C VAL A 135 9.51 16.86 -24.23
#